data_AF-A0A9W6W317-F1
#
_entry.id   AF-A0A9W6W317-F1
#
_cell.length_a   1.000
_cell.length_b   1.000
_cell.length_c   1.000
_cell.angle_alpha   90.00
_cell.angle_beta   90.00
_cell.angle_gamma   90.00
#
_symmetry.space_group_name_H-M   'P 1'
#
loop_
_entity.id
_entity.type
_entity.pdbx_description
1 polymer ?
#
loop_
_entity_poly.entity_id
_entity_poly.type
_entity_poly.pdbx_seq_one_letter_code
_entity_poly.pdbx_strand_id
1 'polypeptide(L)'
;MAALVRNGTDVLMVRERLGDDPEPGWVLPGGQVEPGELVDEAAVRELWEETGLRAAPGRLAFLCQYTVTDDPGWAGVWTVFTFEFATTVRDLAPADPDGSILEAAWVPAAEARRRLARLAFRPRREAVLHHLREDGDPGEAHLWLWPGGTDDDPVVLPGPRRAVEPR
;
A
#
# COMPACT_ATOMS: atom_id res chain seq x y z
N MET A 1 3.39 -0.36 6.66
CA MET A 1 2.11 0.21 6.19
C MET A 1 2.21 0.49 4.69
N ALA A 2 1.17 1.02 4.04
CA ALA A 2 1.21 1.52 2.67
C ALA A 2 0.40 2.83 2.55
N ALA A 3 0.81 3.73 1.67
CA ALA A 3 0.12 4.98 1.34
C ALA A 3 -0.47 4.89 -0.08
N LEU A 4 -1.80 4.82 -0.18
CA LEU A 4 -2.50 4.93 -1.46
C LEU A 4 -2.81 6.41 -1.73
N VAL A 5 -1.95 7.08 -2.48
CA VAL A 5 -2.14 8.50 -2.82
C VAL A 5 -2.73 8.66 -4.21
N ARG A 6 -3.81 9.43 -4.32
CA ARG A 6 -4.42 9.79 -5.61
C ARG A 6 -4.39 11.29 -5.87
N ASN A 7 -4.16 11.66 -7.13
CA ASN A 7 -4.32 13.02 -7.64
C ASN A 7 -5.01 12.94 -9.02
N GLY A 8 -6.31 13.24 -9.05
CA GLY A 8 -7.14 12.99 -10.23
C GLY A 8 -7.20 11.50 -10.56
N THR A 9 -6.78 11.13 -11.78
CA THR A 9 -6.72 9.73 -12.24
C THR A 9 -5.38 9.05 -11.95
N ASP A 10 -4.41 9.76 -11.40
CA ASP A 10 -3.07 9.24 -11.17
C ASP A 10 -2.93 8.67 -9.75
N VAL A 11 -2.09 7.66 -9.63
CA VAL A 11 -1.67 7.03 -8.37
C VAL A 11 -0.18 7.31 -8.19
N LEU A 12 0.21 7.75 -7.00
CA LEU A 12 1.62 7.88 -6.66
C LEU A 12 2.21 6.48 -6.44
N MET A 13 3.31 6.19 -7.12
CA MET A 13 4.03 4.94 -6.98
C MET A 13 5.51 5.22 -6.74
N VAL A 14 6.18 4.32 -6.05
CA VAL A 14 7.64 4.27 -5.94
C VAL A 14 8.16 3.02 -6.63
N ARG A 15 9.39 3.11 -7.13
CA ARG A 15 10.13 1.99 -7.70
C ARG A 15 11.24 1.62 -6.74
N GLU A 16 11.17 0.41 -6.17
CA GLU A 16 12.11 -0.05 -5.16
C GLU A 16 12.68 -1.43 -5.48
N ARG A 17 13.79 -1.79 -4.83
CA ARG A 17 14.33 -3.15 -4.87
C ARG A 17 13.54 -4.05 -3.93
N LEU A 18 12.83 -5.05 -4.48
CA LEU A 18 11.97 -5.94 -3.71
C LEU A 18 12.70 -7.23 -3.33
N GLY A 19 13.27 -7.28 -2.13
CA GLY A 19 14.00 -8.47 -1.65
C GLY A 19 15.09 -8.90 -2.65
N ASP A 20 15.09 -10.19 -3.00
CA ASP A 20 16.05 -10.77 -3.95
C ASP A 20 15.61 -10.66 -5.43
N ASP A 21 14.56 -9.89 -5.75
CA ASP A 21 14.11 -9.72 -7.14
C ASP A 21 15.20 -9.03 -7.99
N PRO A 22 15.63 -9.64 -9.11
CA PRO A 22 16.65 -9.06 -9.98
C PRO A 22 16.21 -7.72 -10.59
N GLU A 23 14.90 -7.46 -10.69
CA GLU A 23 14.37 -6.21 -11.25
C GLU A 23 13.61 -5.40 -10.19
N PRO A 24 13.79 -4.07 -10.16
CA PRO A 24 13.01 -3.21 -9.27
C PRO A 24 11.50 -3.28 -9.57
N GLY A 25 10.70 -3.34 -8.52
CA GLY A 25 9.26 -3.37 -8.60
C GLY A 25 8.64 -1.99 -8.38
N TRP A 26 7.47 -1.76 -8.98
CA TRP A 26 6.64 -0.59 -8.71
C TRP A 26 5.59 -0.93 -7.66
N VAL A 27 5.60 -0.21 -6.54
CA VAL A 27 4.70 -0.42 -5.40
C VAL A 27 4.05 0.90 -4.98
N LEU A 28 3.12 0.82 -4.02
CA LEU A 28 2.70 1.99 -3.26
C LEU A 28 3.80 2.38 -2.27
N PRO A 29 3.99 3.68 -1.96
CA PRO A 29 4.91 4.10 -0.92
C PRO A 29 4.60 3.45 0.42
N GLY A 30 5.63 3.08 1.19
CA GLY A 30 5.44 2.57 2.54
C GLY A 30 6.51 1.59 3.03
N GLY A 31 6.76 1.65 4.33
CA GLY A 31 7.72 0.81 5.02
C GLY A 31 7.20 0.24 6.33
N GLN A 32 8.13 -0.05 7.24
CA GLN A 32 7.80 -0.60 8.56
C GLN A 32 7.35 0.50 9.52
N VAL A 33 6.59 0.10 10.54
CA VAL A 33 6.29 0.98 11.67
C VAL A 33 7.46 0.89 12.64
N GLU A 34 8.07 2.03 12.97
CA GLU A 34 9.21 2.12 13.87
C GLU A 34 8.80 2.14 15.36
N PRO A 35 9.73 1.84 16.28
CA PRO A 35 9.46 1.97 17.70
C PRO A 35 9.10 3.41 18.10
N GLY A 36 7.90 3.59 18.63
CA GLY A 36 7.44 4.87 19.21
C GLY A 36 6.52 5.69 18.32
N GLU A 37 6.21 5.23 17.11
CA GLU A 37 5.22 5.85 16.23
C GLU A 37 3.96 5.00 16.10
N LEU A 38 2.84 5.67 15.81
CA LEU A 38 1.59 5.05 15.38
C LEU A 38 1.64 4.72 13.88
N VAL A 39 0.74 3.85 13.44
CA VAL A 39 0.75 3.35 12.05
C VAL A 39 0.43 4.44 11.01
N ASP A 40 -0.36 5.43 11.38
CA ASP A 40 -0.68 6.59 10.55
C ASP A 40 0.48 7.59 10.51
N GLU A 41 1.21 7.75 11.62
CA GLU A 41 2.46 8.51 11.67
C GLU A 41 3.52 7.90 10.76
N ALA A 42 3.71 6.57 10.83
CA ALA A 42 4.57 5.82 9.92
C ALA A 42 4.18 6.06 8.45
N ALA A 43 2.87 6.05 8.16
CA ALA A 43 2.41 6.28 6.79
C ALA A 43 2.71 7.69 6.26
N VAL A 44 2.71 8.70 7.14
CA VAL A 44 3.10 10.07 6.80
C VAL A 44 4.61 10.19 6.62
N ARG A 45 5.39 9.56 7.51
CA ARG A 45 6.86 9.56 7.46
C ARG A 45 7.36 8.92 6.17
N GLU A 46 6.94 7.69 5.89
CA GLU A 46 7.33 6.93 4.70
C GLU A 46 6.91 7.65 3.41
N LEU A 47 5.69 8.21 3.37
CA LEU A 47 5.26 8.99 2.22
C LEU A 47 6.18 10.19 1.97
N TRP A 48 6.61 10.87 3.04
CA TRP A 48 7.51 12.02 2.92
C TRP A 48 8.93 11.60 2.53
N GLU A 49 9.49 10.56 3.13
CA GLU A 49 10.84 10.07 2.85
C GLU A 49 10.95 9.55 1.42
N GLU A 50 10.05 8.66 1.01
CA GLU A 50 10.14 7.99 -0.28
C GLU A 50 9.71 8.86 -1.47
N THR A 51 9.00 9.96 -1.24
CA THR A 51 8.41 10.75 -2.34
C THR A 51 8.58 12.27 -2.22
N GLY A 52 8.94 12.77 -1.03
CA GLY A 52 8.95 14.20 -0.70
C GLY A 52 7.57 14.80 -0.44
N LEU A 53 6.48 14.05 -0.61
CA LEU A 53 5.12 14.54 -0.48
C LEU A 53 4.70 14.64 0.99
N ARG A 54 4.09 15.77 1.37
CA ARG A 54 3.45 15.95 2.68
C ARG A 54 1.94 15.99 2.53
N ALA A 55 1.26 15.02 3.12
CA ALA A 55 -0.20 14.95 3.17
C ALA A 55 -0.64 14.26 4.47
N ALA A 56 -1.84 14.60 4.95
CA ALA A 56 -2.43 13.91 6.09
C ALA A 56 -3.12 12.61 5.64
N PRO A 57 -3.09 11.54 6.47
CA PRO A 57 -3.77 10.30 6.16
C PRO A 57 -5.28 10.51 6.18
N GLY A 58 -5.95 9.93 5.21
CA GLY A 58 -7.39 9.83 5.12
C GLY A 58 -7.91 8.56 5.81
N ARG A 59 -8.87 7.89 5.17
CA ARG A 59 -9.42 6.64 5.72
C ARG A 59 -8.47 5.47 5.52
N LEU A 60 -8.62 4.44 6.35
CA LEU A 60 -8.09 3.10 6.07
C LEU A 60 -8.75 2.56 4.79
N ALA A 61 -7.94 2.25 3.77
CA ALA A 61 -8.38 1.67 2.52
C ALA A 61 -8.64 0.17 2.69
N PHE A 62 -7.65 -0.57 3.21
CA PHE A 62 -7.73 -2.00 3.48
C PHE A 62 -6.62 -2.42 4.43
N LEU A 63 -6.79 -3.61 5.01
CA LEU A 63 -5.81 -4.30 5.83
C LEU A 63 -5.43 -5.62 5.15
N CYS A 64 -4.16 -5.97 5.17
CA CYS A 64 -3.70 -7.32 4.87
C CYS A 64 -3.06 -7.93 6.11
N GLN A 65 -3.38 -9.18 6.41
CA GLN A 65 -2.67 -9.97 7.41
C GLN A 65 -2.23 -11.29 6.80
N TYR A 66 -0.97 -11.65 6.98
CA TYR A 66 -0.39 -12.86 6.41
C TYR A 66 0.64 -13.48 7.35
N THR A 67 0.78 -14.79 7.28
CA THR A 67 1.80 -15.53 8.01
C THR A 67 3.03 -15.72 7.12
N VAL A 68 4.21 -15.45 7.67
CA VAL A 68 5.50 -15.80 7.07
C VAL A 68 6.10 -16.94 7.90
N THR A 69 6.41 -18.07 7.26
CA THR A 69 7.01 -19.25 7.92
C THR A 69 8.41 -19.58 7.41
N ASP A 70 8.71 -19.24 6.16
CA ASP A 70 9.87 -19.78 5.43
C ASP A 70 11.09 -18.83 5.45
N ASP A 71 10.95 -17.67 6.10
CA ASP A 71 12.03 -16.73 6.36
C ASP A 71 12.17 -16.55 7.87
N PRO A 72 13.18 -17.16 8.52
CA PRO A 72 13.36 -17.06 9.97
C PRO A 72 13.55 -15.63 10.49
N GLY A 73 14.09 -14.71 9.67
CA GLY A 73 14.26 -13.31 10.04
C GLY A 73 12.95 -12.53 10.05
N TRP A 74 11.95 -13.04 9.32
CA TRP A 74 10.64 -12.43 9.14
C TRP A 74 9.49 -13.32 9.62
N ALA A 75 9.80 -14.44 10.30
CA ALA A 75 8.79 -15.41 10.69
C ALA A 75 7.78 -14.79 11.67
N GLY A 76 6.49 -14.96 11.38
CA GLY A 76 5.43 -14.41 12.21
C GLY A 76 4.21 -13.96 11.41
N VAL A 77 3.28 -13.33 12.13
CA VAL A 77 2.07 -12.74 11.55
C VAL A 77 2.32 -11.26 11.29
N TRP A 78 2.24 -10.86 10.03
CA TRP A 78 2.43 -9.49 9.59
C TRP A 78 1.10 -8.84 9.32
N THR A 79 0.98 -7.57 9.70
CA THR A 79 -0.20 -6.75 9.42
C THR A 79 0.21 -5.51 8.65
N VAL A 80 -0.41 -5.30 7.48
CA VAL A 80 -0.18 -4.13 6.62
C VAL A 80 -1.45 -3.29 6.61
N PHE A 81 -1.33 -2.07 7.11
CA PHE A 81 -2.36 -1.05 7.03
C PHE A 81 -2.12 -0.19 5.80
N THR A 82 -3.13 -0.05 4.94
CA THR A 82 -3.07 0.85 3.78
C THR A 82 -4.01 2.02 4.01
N PHE A 83 -3.48 3.25 4.03
CA PHE A 83 -4.28 4.47 4.17
C PHE A 83 -4.42 5.17 2.83
N GLU A 84 -5.58 5.78 2.60
CA GLU A 84 -5.74 6.71 1.48
C GLU A 84 -5.18 8.09 1.82
N PHE A 85 -4.57 8.73 0.84
CA PHE A 85 -4.17 10.13 0.91
C PHE A 85 -4.70 10.87 -0.31
N ALA A 86 -5.10 12.11 -0.10
CA ALA A 86 -5.51 13.02 -1.17
C ALA A 86 -4.62 14.25 -1.17
N THR A 87 -4.17 14.65 -2.35
CA THR A 87 -3.38 15.87 -2.52
C THR A 87 -3.62 16.46 -3.91
N THR A 88 -3.40 17.78 -4.02
CA THR A 88 -3.28 18.47 -5.31
C THR A 88 -1.82 18.72 -5.68
N VAL A 89 -0.89 18.58 -4.73
CA VAL A 89 0.56 18.73 -4.94
C VAL A 89 1.05 17.61 -5.84
N ARG A 90 1.92 17.96 -6.80
CA ARG A 90 2.51 17.00 -7.75
C ARG A 90 4.02 16.95 -7.70
N ASP A 91 4.68 17.94 -7.11
CA ASP A 91 6.12 17.95 -6.97
C ASP A 91 6.58 16.81 -6.06
N LEU A 92 7.54 16.03 -6.54
CA LEU A 92 8.15 14.92 -5.83
C LEU A 92 9.63 15.24 -5.61
N ALA A 93 10.11 14.94 -4.42
CA ALA A 93 11.49 15.15 -4.00
C ALA A 93 11.87 14.03 -3.01
N PRO A 94 12.02 12.78 -3.50
CA PRO A 94 12.36 11.65 -2.66
C PRO A 94 13.68 11.92 -1.92
N ALA A 95 13.66 11.65 -0.62
CA ALA A 95 14.80 11.76 0.28
C ALA A 95 14.79 10.52 1.19
N ASP A 96 14.88 9.37 0.55
CA ASP A 96 14.83 8.05 1.18
C ASP A 96 16.14 7.76 1.94
N PRO A 97 16.12 7.70 3.29
CA PRO A 97 17.30 7.44 4.10
C PRO A 97 17.91 6.05 3.88
N ASP A 98 17.08 5.08 3.50
CA ASP A 98 17.47 3.67 3.38
C ASP A 98 18.03 3.33 2.00
N GLY A 99 17.82 4.21 1.02
CA GLY A 99 18.33 4.10 -0.35
C GLY A 99 17.71 2.96 -1.16
N SER A 100 16.53 2.48 -0.75
CA SER A 100 15.75 1.45 -1.45
C SER A 100 14.98 2.03 -2.64
N ILE A 101 14.65 3.32 -2.61
CA ILE A 101 13.84 4.00 -3.62
C ILE A 101 14.69 4.50 -4.78
N LEU A 102 14.39 3.99 -5.97
CA LEU A 102 15.04 4.37 -7.23
C LEU A 102 14.32 5.50 -7.96
N GLU A 103 13.00 5.61 -7.74
CA GLU A 103 12.14 6.58 -8.44
C GLU A 103 10.81 6.73 -7.71
N ALA A 104 10.26 7.95 -7.67
CA ALA A 104 8.87 8.21 -7.32
C ALA A 104 8.16 8.88 -8.50
N ALA A 105 6.96 8.42 -8.84
CA ALA A 105 6.23 8.95 -10.00
C ALA A 105 4.71 8.91 -9.82
N TRP A 106 4.04 9.92 -10.37
CA TRP A 106 2.61 9.87 -10.63
C TRP A 106 2.35 9.00 -11.85
N VAL A 107 1.58 7.93 -11.68
CA VAL A 107 1.30 6.95 -12.73
C VAL A 107 -0.21 6.92 -12.98
N PRO A 108 -0.68 7.00 -14.24
CA PRO A 108 -2.10 6.85 -14.55
C PRO A 108 -2.66 5.55 -13.97
N ALA A 109 -3.83 5.58 -13.33
CA ALA A 109 -4.38 4.43 -12.59
C ALA A 109 -4.41 3.12 -13.41
N ALA A 110 -4.71 3.18 -14.70
CA ALA A 110 -4.70 2.02 -15.58
C ALA A 110 -3.29 1.40 -15.73
N GLU A 111 -2.25 2.24 -15.81
CA GLU A 111 -0.86 1.79 -15.84
C GLU A 111 -0.39 1.33 -14.46
N ALA A 112 -0.79 2.02 -13.39
CA ALA A 112 -0.48 1.60 -12.02
C ALA A 112 -1.02 0.19 -11.73
N ARG A 113 -2.26 -0.10 -12.14
CA ARG A 113 -2.84 -1.46 -12.06
C ARG A 113 -2.02 -2.49 -12.83
N ARG A 114 -1.56 -2.17 -14.06
CA ARG A 114 -0.72 -3.08 -14.85
C ARG A 114 0.63 -3.37 -14.18
N ARG A 115 1.24 -2.35 -13.56
CA ARG A 115 2.50 -2.48 -12.83
C ARG A 115 2.33 -3.32 -11.56
N LEU A 116 1.32 -3.00 -10.75
CA LEU A 116 0.99 -3.72 -9.52
C LEU A 116 0.63 -5.19 -9.79
N ALA A 117 -0.01 -5.49 -10.93
CA ALA A 117 -0.32 -6.87 -11.34
C ALA A 117 0.91 -7.76 -11.56
N ARG A 118 2.11 -7.18 -11.70
CA ARG A 118 3.37 -7.92 -11.83
C ARG A 118 4.04 -8.23 -10.48
N LEU A 119 3.55 -7.66 -9.38
CA LEU A 119 4.11 -7.94 -8.06
C LEU A 119 3.94 -9.43 -7.73
N ALA A 120 5.04 -10.09 -7.40
CA ALA A 120 5.02 -11.48 -6.96
C ALA A 120 4.27 -11.63 -5.63
N PHE A 121 4.48 -10.67 -4.72
CA PHE A 121 3.92 -10.69 -3.38
C PHE A 121 2.39 -10.49 -3.39
N ARG A 122 1.66 -11.62 -3.32
CA ARG A 122 0.19 -11.66 -3.42
C ARG A 122 -0.51 -10.73 -2.43
N PRO A 123 -0.10 -10.64 -1.14
CA PRO A 123 -0.82 -9.80 -0.18
C PRO A 123 -0.88 -8.33 -0.54
N ARG A 124 0.22 -7.77 -1.07
CA ARG A 124 0.23 -6.38 -1.58
C ARG A 124 -0.54 -6.29 -2.89
N ARG A 125 -0.30 -7.22 -3.85
CA ARG A 125 -0.90 -7.22 -5.19
C ARG A 125 -2.43 -7.29 -5.17
N GLU A 126 -3.00 -8.30 -4.51
CA GLU A 126 -4.42 -8.62 -4.66
C GLU A 126 -5.31 -7.59 -3.99
N ALA A 127 -4.93 -7.17 -2.79
CA ALA A 127 -5.68 -6.17 -2.03
C ALA A 127 -5.68 -4.81 -2.75
N VAL A 128 -4.53 -4.34 -3.25
CA VAL A 128 -4.47 -3.06 -3.97
C VAL A 128 -5.22 -3.12 -5.30
N LEU A 129 -5.11 -4.22 -6.07
CA LEU A 129 -5.82 -4.35 -7.35
C LEU A 129 -7.33 -4.40 -7.15
N HIS A 130 -7.79 -5.07 -6.09
CA HIS A 130 -9.19 -5.06 -5.71
C HIS A 130 -9.67 -3.64 -5.36
N HIS A 131 -8.88 -2.88 -4.60
CA HIS A 131 -9.23 -1.50 -4.23
C HIS A 131 -9.19 -0.53 -5.41
N LEU A 132 -8.30 -0.77 -6.39
CA LEU A 132 -8.17 0.06 -7.59
C LEU A 132 -9.13 -0.34 -8.73
N ARG A 133 -10.06 -1.28 -8.53
CA ARG A 133 -11.01 -1.72 -9.57
C ARG A 133 -11.96 -0.58 -9.97
N GLU A 134 -12.32 -0.52 -11.26
CA GLU A 134 -13.15 0.55 -11.83
C GLU A 134 -14.58 0.55 -11.29
N ASP A 135 -15.12 -0.64 -11.02
CA ASP A 135 -16.52 -0.85 -10.57
C ASP A 135 -16.65 -0.99 -9.04
N GLY A 136 -15.60 -0.69 -8.29
CA GLY A 136 -15.56 -0.93 -6.85
C GLY A 136 -16.20 0.21 -6.07
N ASP A 137 -16.89 -0.10 -4.97
CA ASP A 137 -17.19 0.90 -3.96
C ASP A 137 -15.89 1.29 -3.24
N PRO A 138 -15.36 2.52 -3.44
CA PRO A 138 -14.16 2.94 -2.74
C PRO A 138 -14.37 3.03 -1.21
N GLY A 139 -15.62 3.09 -0.74
CA GLY A 139 -15.98 3.29 0.66
C GLY A 139 -15.91 2.05 1.55
N GLU A 140 -15.87 0.84 1.00
CA GLU A 140 -15.82 -0.39 1.80
C GLU A 140 -14.36 -0.77 2.04
N ALA A 141 -13.90 -0.61 3.29
CA ALA A 141 -12.61 -1.17 3.69
C ALA A 141 -12.69 -2.70 3.62
N HIS A 142 -11.57 -3.39 3.38
CA HIS A 142 -11.54 -4.86 3.37
C HIS A 142 -10.40 -5.36 4.25
N LEU A 143 -10.62 -6.49 4.92
CA LEU A 143 -9.60 -7.24 5.61
C LEU A 143 -9.26 -8.48 4.78
N TRP A 144 -8.01 -8.55 4.32
CA TRP A 144 -7.47 -9.68 3.57
C TRP A 144 -6.60 -10.54 4.48
N LEU A 145 -6.87 -11.83 4.53
CA LEU A 145 -6.19 -12.78 5.41
C LEU A 145 -5.56 -13.91 4.59
N TRP A 146 -4.27 -14.16 4.82
CA TRP A 146 -3.54 -15.31 4.29
C TRP A 146 -3.11 -16.23 5.44
N PRO A 147 -4.04 -17.06 5.98
CA PRO A 147 -3.78 -17.86 7.18
C PRO A 147 -2.79 -19.00 6.93
N GLY A 148 -2.79 -19.58 5.72
CA GLY A 148 -1.90 -20.68 5.33
C GLY A 148 -0.55 -20.23 4.74
N GLY A 149 -0.34 -18.92 4.62
CA GLY A 149 0.86 -18.35 4.03
C GLY A 149 0.56 -17.50 2.80
N THR A 150 1.56 -16.75 2.33
CA THR A 150 1.40 -15.70 1.32
C THR A 150 1.11 -16.25 -0.09
N ASP A 151 1.32 -17.54 -0.31
CA ASP A 151 1.07 -18.22 -1.59
C ASP A 151 -0.32 -18.85 -1.69
N ASP A 152 -1.02 -19.02 -0.56
CA ASP A 152 -2.38 -19.56 -0.51
C ASP A 152 -3.44 -18.53 -0.91
N ASP A 153 -4.67 -18.99 -1.17
CA ASP A 153 -5.78 -18.09 -1.45
C ASP A 153 -6.25 -17.31 -0.21
N PRO A 154 -6.56 -16.01 -0.35
CA PRO A 154 -6.97 -15.20 0.78
C PRO A 154 -8.40 -15.49 1.22
N VAL A 155 -8.64 -15.30 2.51
CA VAL A 155 -9.98 -15.01 3.05
C VAL A 155 -10.17 -13.50 3.05
N VAL A 156 -11.20 -13.01 2.35
CA VAL A 156 -11.52 -11.57 2.29
C VAL A 156 -12.78 -11.30 3.09
N LEU A 157 -12.63 -10.49 4.14
CA LEU A 157 -13.73 -10.05 4.99
C LEU A 157 -14.11 -8.60 4.64
N PRO A 158 -15.40 -8.29 4.45
CA PRO A 158 -15.84 -6.91 4.28
C PRO A 158 -15.61 -6.14 5.57
N GLY A 159 -15.13 -4.91 5.44
CA GLY A 159 -14.99 -3.97 6.54
C GLY A 159 -16.33 -3.34 6.89
N PRO A 160 -16.34 -2.50 7.96
CA PRO A 160 -17.55 -1.82 8.37
C PRO A 160 -18.05 -0.92 7.23
N ARG A 161 -19.28 -1.15 6.77
CA ARG A 161 -19.95 -0.24 5.85
C ARG A 161 -20.22 1.07 6.56
N ARG A 162 -20.01 2.19 5.88
CA ARG A 162 -20.55 3.47 6.36
C ARG A 162 -22.05 3.30 6.57
N ALA A 163 -22.53 3.61 7.77
CA ALA A 163 -23.96 3.82 7.96
C ALA A 163 -24.37 4.93 7.00
N VAL A 164 -25.25 4.62 6.06
CA VAL A 164 -25.92 5.64 5.26
C VAL A 164 -26.87 6.33 6.21
N GLU A 165 -26.55 7.55 6.65
CA GLU A 165 -27.53 8.35 7.38
C GLU A 165 -28.74 8.56 6.45
N PRO A 166 -29.97 8.21 6.88
CA PRO A 166 -31.15 8.45 6.07
C PRO A 166 -31.30 9.96 5.83
N ARG A 167 -31.52 10.33 4.57
CA ARG A 167 -31.84 11.70 4.15
C ARG A 167 -33.19 12.15 4.70
#